data_AF-A0A2V5MLW4-F1
#
_entry.id   AF-A0A2V5MLW4-F1
#
_cell.length_a   1.000
_cell.length_b   1.000
_cell.length_c   1.000
_cell.angle_alpha   90.00
_cell.angle_beta   90.00
_cell.angle_gamma   90.00
#
_symmetry.space_group_name_H-M   'P 1'
#
loop_
_entity.id
_entity.type
_entity.pdbx_description
1 polymer ?
#
loop_
_entity_poly.entity_id
_entity_poly.type
_entity_poly.pdbx_seq_one_letter_code
_entity_poly.pdbx_strand_id
1 'polypeptide(L)'
;MREGRRAVELLPVEKDSINGMLMIKYLATIAAWVGDKDLACEQLATAVRYPTSGLELSYGELKLMPWWDPLRGDPRFEKLLEEAKQPVALQ
;
A
#
# COMPACT_ATOMS: atom_id res chain seq x y z
N MET A 1 14.71 -5.83 -1.41
CA MET A 1 13.63 -6.21 -2.36
C MET A 1 13.27 -7.68 -2.38
N ARG A 2 14.23 -8.63 -2.51
CA ARG A 2 13.92 -10.08 -2.53
C ARG A 2 13.07 -10.55 -1.34
N GLU A 3 13.51 -10.24 -0.12
CA GLU A 3 12.82 -10.71 1.09
C GLU A 3 11.40 -10.12 1.23
N GLY A 4 11.19 -8.86 0.83
CA GLY A 4 9.86 -8.25 0.84
C GLY A 4 8.90 -8.92 -0.15
N ARG A 5 9.37 -9.25 -1.36
CA ARG A 5 8.56 -10.03 -2.32
C ARG A 5 8.24 -11.41 -1.77
N ARG A 6 9.23 -12.08 -1.18
CA ARG A 6 9.05 -13.40 -0.58
C ARG A 6 8.02 -13.38 0.56
N ALA A 7 8.01 -12.33 1.37
CA ALA A 7 7.03 -12.18 2.45
C ALA A 7 5.59 -12.10 1.91
N VAL A 8 5.36 -11.33 0.83
CA VAL A 8 4.06 -11.26 0.16
C VAL A 8 3.63 -12.61 -0.42
N GLU A 9 4.56 -13.36 -1.02
CA GLU A 9 4.27 -14.71 -1.53
C GLU A 9 3.88 -15.72 -0.44
N LEU A 10 4.48 -15.60 0.75
CA LEU A 10 4.22 -16.50 1.87
C LEU A 10 2.87 -16.23 2.54
N LEU A 11 2.38 -14.98 2.48
CA LEU A 11 1.13 -14.54 3.09
C LEU A 11 0.22 -13.89 2.04
N PRO A 12 -0.40 -14.70 1.16
CA PRO A 12 -1.35 -14.17 0.17
C PRO A 12 -2.60 -13.61 0.87
N VAL A 13 -3.07 -12.44 0.41
CA VAL A 13 -4.21 -11.71 0.99
C VAL A 13 -5.49 -12.56 0.97
N GLU A 14 -5.62 -13.46 0.00
CA GLU A 14 -6.78 -14.35 -0.14
C GLU A 14 -6.87 -15.38 0.98
N LYS A 15 -5.74 -15.74 1.62
CA LYS A 15 -5.69 -16.72 2.72
C LYS A 15 -5.64 -16.06 4.09
N ASP A 16 -4.92 -14.95 4.19
CA ASP A 16 -4.79 -14.16 5.42
C ASP A 16 -4.84 -12.67 5.04
N SER A 17 -6.05 -12.12 5.06
CA SER A 17 -6.30 -10.76 4.58
C SER A 17 -5.72 -9.68 5.49
N ILE A 18 -5.43 -10.01 6.76
CA ILE A 18 -4.85 -9.06 7.71
C ILE A 18 -3.33 -9.04 7.51
N ASN A 19 -2.68 -10.20 7.65
CA ASN A 19 -1.22 -10.25 7.57
C ASN A 19 -0.71 -10.08 6.13
N GLY A 20 -1.45 -10.56 5.14
CA GLY A 20 -1.09 -10.35 3.73
C GLY A 20 -1.09 -8.87 3.35
N MET A 21 -2.07 -8.10 3.84
CA MET A 21 -2.12 -6.65 3.62
C MET A 21 -0.96 -5.92 4.29
N LEU A 22 -0.57 -6.34 5.51
CA LEU A 22 0.64 -5.83 6.17
C LEU A 22 1.90 -6.08 5.34
N MET A 23 2.04 -7.25 4.72
CA MET A 23 3.21 -7.56 3.88
C MET A 23 3.26 -6.68 2.63
N ILE A 24 2.12 -6.43 2.00
CA ILE A 24 2.03 -5.51 0.85
C ILE A 24 2.42 -4.08 1.26
N LYS A 25 1.90 -3.59 2.40
CA LYS A 25 2.28 -2.29 2.97
C LYS A 25 3.78 -2.20 3.20
N TYR A 26 4.38 -3.18 3.86
CA TYR A 26 5.83 -3.17 4.12
C TYR A 26 6.65 -3.22 2.83
N LEU A 27 6.25 -4.02 1.85
CA LEU A 27 6.92 -4.04 0.55
C LEU A 27 6.84 -2.67 -0.14
N ALA A 28 5.67 -2.03 -0.12
CA ALA A 28 5.49 -0.69 -0.69
C ALA A 28 6.34 0.37 0.04
N THR A 29 6.39 0.32 1.37
CA THR A 29 7.22 1.23 2.18
C THR A 29 8.71 1.04 1.87
N ILE A 30 9.19 -0.20 1.85
CA ILE A 30 10.59 -0.49 1.51
C ILE A 30 10.92 0.00 0.09
N ALA A 31 10.03 -0.26 -0.87
CA ALA A 31 10.18 0.19 -2.26
C ALA A 31 10.29 1.73 -2.34
N ALA A 32 9.42 2.45 -1.64
CA ALA A 32 9.45 3.91 -1.57
C ALA A 32 10.79 4.42 -1.01
N TRP A 33 11.30 3.82 0.07
CA TRP A 33 12.53 4.26 0.73
C TRP A 33 13.79 4.02 -0.10
N VAL A 34 13.81 2.97 -0.92
CA VAL A 34 14.93 2.70 -1.82
C VAL A 34 14.81 3.40 -3.18
N GLY A 35 13.76 4.23 -3.36
CA GLY A 35 13.52 5.01 -4.57
C GLY A 35 12.83 4.26 -5.71
N ASP A 36 12.39 3.01 -5.49
CA ASP A 36 11.60 2.21 -6.44
C ASP A 36 10.13 2.62 -6.38
N LYS A 37 9.84 3.85 -6.85
CA LYS A 37 8.51 4.47 -6.78
C LYS A 37 7.46 3.71 -7.60
N ASP A 38 7.89 3.08 -8.69
CA ASP A 38 7.02 2.31 -9.58
C ASP A 38 6.42 1.13 -8.83
N LEU A 39 7.28 0.31 -8.22
CA LEU A 39 6.83 -0.82 -7.41
C LEU A 39 6.03 -0.36 -6.19
N ALA A 40 6.45 0.71 -5.52
CA ALA A 40 5.72 1.24 -4.37
C ALA A 40 4.28 1.60 -4.74
N CYS A 41 4.09 2.33 -5.84
CA CYS A 41 2.77 2.71 -6.32
C CYS A 41 1.95 1.50 -6.80
N GLU A 42 2.58 0.52 -7.46
CA GLU A 42 1.91 -0.71 -7.89
C GLU A 42 1.35 -1.50 -6.69
N GLN A 43 2.16 -1.70 -5.65
CA GLN A 43 1.74 -2.40 -4.44
C GLN A 43 0.62 -1.66 -3.71
N LEU A 44 0.71 -0.33 -3.60
CA LEU A 44 -0.34 0.48 -3.00
C LEU A 44 -1.64 0.44 -3.81
N ALA A 45 -1.56 0.46 -5.14
CA ALA A 45 -2.74 0.39 -6.01
C ALA A 45 -3.49 -0.95 -5.90
N THR A 46 -2.76 -2.05 -5.74
CA THR A 46 -3.37 -3.35 -5.40
C THR A 46 -4.03 -3.27 -4.04
N ALA A 47 -3.34 -2.70 -3.05
CA ALA A 47 -3.77 -2.71 -1.67
C ALA A 47 -5.03 -1.85 -1.41
N VAL A 48 -5.11 -0.61 -1.91
CA VAL A 48 -6.26 0.29 -1.65
C VAL A 48 -7.61 -0.23 -2.18
N ARG A 49 -7.59 -1.22 -3.08
CA ARG A 49 -8.79 -1.84 -3.63
C ARG A 49 -9.36 -2.96 -2.75
N TYR A 50 -8.60 -3.45 -1.76
CA TYR A 50 -9.10 -4.48 -0.86
C TYR A 50 -10.03 -3.85 0.20
N PRO A 51 -11.14 -4.53 0.57
CA PRO A 51 -12.06 -4.01 1.59
C PRO A 51 -11.41 -3.75 2.96
N THR A 52 -10.39 -4.55 3.31
CA THR A 52 -9.65 -4.43 4.57
C THR A 52 -8.55 -3.36 4.55
N SER A 53 -8.33 -2.69 3.41
CA SER A 53 -7.26 -1.70 3.24
C SER A 53 -7.34 -0.53 4.21
N GLY A 54 -8.55 -0.12 4.61
CA GLY A 54 -8.76 0.97 5.57
C GLY A 54 -8.14 0.73 6.95
N LEU A 55 -7.78 -0.51 7.30
CA LEU A 55 -7.10 -0.82 8.56
C LEU A 55 -5.62 -0.38 8.57
N GLU A 56 -4.95 -0.48 7.42
CA GLU A 56 -3.49 -0.32 7.33
C GLU A 56 -3.04 0.77 6.34
N LEU A 57 -3.90 1.16 5.41
CA LEU A 57 -3.65 2.08 4.30
C LEU A 57 -4.82 3.06 4.13
N SER A 58 -5.38 3.52 5.25
CA SER A 58 -6.38 4.60 5.23
C SER A 58 -5.80 5.88 4.60
N TYR A 59 -6.68 6.77 4.13
CA TYR A 59 -6.26 8.10 3.67
C TYR A 59 -5.41 8.83 4.71
N GLY A 60 -5.75 8.73 6.00
CA GLY A 60 -4.97 9.34 7.08
C GLY A 60 -3.55 8.78 7.15
N GLU A 61 -3.40 7.45 7.09
CA GLU A 61 -2.11 6.78 7.08
C GLU A 61 -1.27 7.20 5.86
N LEU A 62 -1.86 7.16 4.67
CA LEU A 62 -1.19 7.54 3.43
C LEU A 62 -0.85 9.03 3.39
N LYS A 63 -1.65 9.91 4.00
CA LYS A 63 -1.44 11.36 3.99
C LYS A 63 -0.49 11.87 5.07
N LEU A 64 -0.50 11.26 6.25
CA LEU A 64 0.17 11.83 7.43
C LEU A 64 1.47 11.11 7.79
N MET A 65 1.61 9.83 7.44
CA MET A 65 2.80 9.10 7.86
C MET A 65 4.02 9.44 6.98
N PRO A 66 5.20 9.65 7.60
CA PRO A 66 6.42 10.03 6.89
C PRO A 66 7.00 8.91 6.01
N TRP A 67 6.52 7.68 6.17
CA TRP A 67 6.92 6.54 5.34
C TRP A 67 6.75 6.82 3.84
N TRP A 68 5.76 7.65 3.50
CA TRP A 68 5.35 7.97 2.14
C TRP A 68 5.94 9.26 1.60
N ASP A 69 6.77 9.97 2.38
CA ASP A 69 7.44 11.19 1.96
C ASP A 69 8.19 11.04 0.61
N PRO A 70 8.87 9.91 0.33
CA PRO A 70 9.51 9.71 -0.98
C PRO A 70 8.55 9.68 -2.17
N LEU A 71 7.26 9.40 -1.94
CA LEU A 71 6.22 9.32 -2.98
C LEU A 71 5.43 10.62 -3.14
N ARG A 72 5.58 11.60 -2.23
CA ARG A 72 4.87 12.88 -2.33
C ARG A 72 5.21 13.60 -3.63
N GLY A 73 4.19 14.10 -4.32
CA GLY A 73 4.34 14.73 -5.63
C GLY A 73 4.48 13.75 -6.81
N ASP A 74 4.51 12.43 -6.58
CA ASP A 74 4.30 11.46 -7.67
C ASP A 74 2.81 11.43 -8.03
N PRO A 75 2.42 11.74 -9.28
CA PRO A 75 1.01 11.81 -9.66
C PRO A 75 0.21 10.52 -9.39
N ARG A 76 0.87 9.35 -9.41
CA ARG A 76 0.23 8.07 -9.15
C ARG A 76 -0.12 7.92 -7.67
N PHE A 77 0.78 8.37 -6.79
CA PHE A 77 0.54 8.35 -5.36
C PHE A 77 -0.53 9.38 -4.95
N GLU A 78 -0.53 10.57 -5.55
CA GLU A 78 -1.58 11.56 -5.32
C GLU A 78 -2.95 11.03 -5.77
N LYS A 79 -3.02 10.29 -6.89
CA LYS A 79 -4.26 9.61 -7.30
C LYS A 79 -4.73 8.59 -6.27
N LEU A 80 -3.82 7.79 -5.71
CA LEU A 80 -4.14 6.80 -4.67
C LEU A 80 -4.66 7.47 -3.39
N LEU A 81 -4.14 8.65 -3.03
CA LEU A 81 -4.67 9.44 -1.93
C LEU A 81 -6.13 9.86 -2.17
N GLU A 82 -6.47 10.29 -3.39
CA GLU A 82 -7.85 10.64 -3.74
C GLU A 82 -8.78 9.42 -3.73
N GLU A 83 -8.30 8.26 -4.19
CA GLU A 83 -9.05 7.00 -4.13
C GLU A 83 -9.31 6.58 -2.66
N ALA A 84 -8.31 6.68 -1.78
CA ALA A 84 -8.42 6.33 -0.37
C ALA A 84 -9.33 7.26 0.45
N LYS A 85 -9.67 8.46 -0.06
CA LYS A 85 -10.68 9.35 0.57
C LYS A 85 -12.09 8.82 0.43
N GLN A 86 -12.36 8.03 -0.61
CA GLN A 86 -13.70 7.55 -0.87
C GLN A 86 -14.07 6.47 0.16
N PRO A 87 -15.32 6.44 0.65
CA PRO A 87 -15.78 5.34 1.48
C PRO A 87 -15.55 4.01 0.75
N VAL A 88 -14.94 3.04 1.42
CA VAL A 88 -14.86 1.67 0.89
C VAL A 88 -16.29 1.18 0.70
N ALA A 89 -16.69 0.95 -0.56
CA ALA A 89 -17.99 0.38 -0.86
C ALA A 89 -18.03 -1.06 -0.32
N LEU A 90 -18.85 -1.29 0.70
CA LEU A 90 -19.16 -2.64 1.19
C LEU A 90 -20.11 -3.26 0.15
N GLN A 91 -19.57 -4.10 -0.74
CA GLN A 91 -20.37 -4.99 -1.59
C GLN A 91 -20.69 -6.29 -0.86
#